data_AF-A0A550CWZ6-F1
#
_entry.id   AF-A0A550CWZ6-F1
#
_cell.length_a   1.000
_cell.length_b   1.000
_cell.length_c   1.000
_cell.angle_alpha   90.00
_cell.angle_beta   90.00
_cell.angle_gamma   90.00
#
_symmetry.space_group_name_H-M   'P 1'
#
loop_
_entity.id
_entity.type
_entity.pdbx_description
1 polymer ?
#
loop_
_entity_poly.entity_id
_entity_poly.type
_entity_poly.pdbx_seq_one_letter_code
_entity_poly.pdbx_strand_id
1 'polypeptide(L)'
;MKVLYPAEHQLSNLNDHLLSIKIARHSSCSACEACSGLHPSFGVTVVLDIKGDDGLISAPPASNPFSFAEEEEDEGEAGYIESCACGHSVKDHGADEAIIGRDEFMRRGRVAIRIDELLQDVSRLVEFDYVDGDILSLRQQMALPGTTKPASFASRSPRAPIYLSRHLSIQSPT
;
A
#
# COMPACT_ATOMS: atom_id res chain seq x y z
N MET A 1 15.37 -6.60 -9.71
CA MET A 1 15.71 -5.19 -9.42
C MET A 1 15.23 -4.87 -8.01
N LYS A 2 16.01 -4.13 -7.22
CA LYS A 2 15.66 -3.74 -5.84
C LYS A 2 15.44 -2.23 -5.80
N VAL A 3 14.39 -1.79 -5.11
CA VAL A 3 14.09 -0.37 -4.86
C VAL A 3 13.71 -0.16 -3.40
N LEU A 4 13.85 1.07 -2.93
CA LEU A 4 13.57 1.44 -1.55
C LEU A 4 12.15 1.99 -1.35
N TYR A 5 11.60 1.75 -0.16
CA TYR A 5 10.41 2.41 0.34
C TYR A 5 10.71 3.12 1.68
N PRO A 6 10.21 4.35 1.91
CA PRO A 6 10.54 5.10 3.12
C PRO A 6 9.90 4.47 4.37
N ALA A 7 10.72 4.11 5.36
CA ALA A 7 10.35 3.51 6.64
C ALA A 7 10.00 4.56 7.71
N GLU A 8 10.52 5.78 7.56
CA GLU A 8 10.25 6.90 8.47
C GLU A 8 8.74 7.22 8.51
N HIS A 9 8.21 7.50 9.70
CA HIS A 9 6.81 7.83 9.96
C HIS A 9 6.66 9.23 10.55
N GLN A 10 7.74 9.83 11.03
CA GLN A 10 7.73 11.18 11.56
C GLN A 10 7.80 12.21 10.42
N LEU A 11 6.73 13.00 10.26
CA LEU A 11 6.63 14.04 9.21
C LEU A 11 7.80 15.03 9.19
N SER A 12 8.36 15.38 10.35
CA SER A 12 9.47 16.33 10.43
C SER A 12 10.78 15.79 9.84
N ASN A 13 10.89 14.47 9.72
CA ASN A 13 12.09 13.78 9.24
C ASN A 13 11.96 13.36 7.77
N LEU A 14 10.76 13.45 7.19
CA LEU A 14 10.50 13.16 5.79
C LEU A 14 10.71 14.42 4.95
N ASN A 15 11.48 14.29 3.87
CA ASN A 15 11.46 15.30 2.82
C ASN A 15 10.17 15.16 1.97
N ASP A 16 9.85 16.18 1.19
CA ASP A 16 8.64 16.19 0.36
C ASP A 16 8.63 15.07 -0.69
N HIS A 17 9.81 14.66 -1.19
CA HIS A 17 9.92 13.54 -2.13
C HIS A 17 9.52 12.20 -1.48
N LEU A 18 10.03 11.87 -0.30
CA LEU A 18 9.65 10.65 0.44
C LEU A 18 8.17 10.68 0.85
N LEU A 19 7.68 11.86 1.24
CA LEU A 19 6.26 12.03 1.54
C LEU A 19 5.38 11.80 0.30
N SER A 20 5.83 12.27 -0.87
CA SER A 20 5.12 12.07 -2.13
C SER A 20 4.97 10.58 -2.48
N ILE A 21 6.00 9.77 -2.22
CA ILE A 21 5.98 8.31 -2.44
C ILE A 21 4.93 7.65 -1.53
N LYS A 22 4.89 8.03 -0.25
CA LYS A 22 3.87 7.53 0.70
C LYS A 22 2.46 7.91 0.26
N ILE A 23 2.25 9.16 -0.17
CA ILE A 23 0.95 9.63 -0.69
C ILE A 23 0.53 8.82 -1.91
N ALA A 24 1.46 8.63 -2.84
CA ALA A 24 1.23 7.94 -4.10
C ALA A 24 0.84 6.48 -3.89
N ARG A 25 1.44 5.79 -2.91
CA ARG A 25 1.07 4.41 -2.55
C ARG A 25 -0.41 4.24 -2.23
N HIS A 26 -1.04 5.25 -1.64
CA HIS A 26 -2.40 5.15 -1.11
C HIS A 26 -3.44 5.97 -1.89
N SER A 27 -3.04 6.53 -3.03
CA SER A 27 -3.88 7.38 -3.87
C SER A 27 -4.07 6.74 -5.24
N SER A 28 -5.31 6.74 -5.73
CA SER A 28 -5.60 6.23 -7.08
C SER A 28 -4.90 7.05 -8.16
N CYS A 29 -4.51 6.38 -9.23
CA CYS A 29 -3.93 7.05 -10.39
C CYS A 29 -4.97 7.94 -11.09
N SER A 30 -4.58 9.16 -11.48
CA SER A 30 -5.41 10.09 -12.25
C SER A 30 -5.43 9.74 -13.74
N ALA A 31 -4.43 9.00 -14.22
CA ALA A 31 -4.25 8.66 -15.64
C ALA A 31 -4.88 7.32 -16.05
N CYS A 32 -5.16 6.41 -15.10
CA CYS A 32 -5.80 5.11 -15.38
C CYS A 32 -6.81 4.71 -14.31
N GLU A 33 -7.83 3.94 -14.67
CA GLU A 33 -8.96 3.65 -13.78
C GLU A 33 -8.74 2.47 -12.82
N ALA A 34 -7.81 1.57 -13.12
CA ALA A 34 -7.62 0.33 -12.36
C ALA A 34 -6.58 0.45 -11.23
N CYS A 35 -5.70 1.46 -11.28
CA CYS A 35 -4.62 1.60 -10.32
C CYS A 35 -5.08 2.34 -9.06
N SER A 36 -5.04 1.64 -7.93
CA SER A 36 -5.49 2.18 -6.63
C SER A 36 -4.35 2.80 -5.80
N GLY A 37 -3.12 2.76 -6.29
CA GLY A 37 -1.93 3.19 -5.57
C GLY A 37 -0.64 2.88 -6.32
N LEU A 38 0.42 3.63 -6.04
CA LEU A 38 1.78 3.32 -6.51
C LEU A 38 2.19 1.94 -6.00
N HIS A 39 2.54 1.03 -6.92
CA HIS A 39 3.03 -0.30 -6.58
C HIS A 39 4.10 -0.75 -7.59
N PRO A 40 5.04 -1.62 -7.18
CA PRO A 40 6.14 -2.06 -8.03
C PRO A 40 5.66 -2.89 -9.23
N SER A 41 6.40 -2.81 -10.34
CA SER A 41 6.25 -3.72 -11.47
C SER A 41 6.61 -5.15 -11.08
N PHE A 42 6.13 -6.13 -11.87
CA PHE A 42 6.46 -7.54 -11.65
C PHE A 42 7.98 -7.79 -11.64
N GLY A 43 8.46 -8.53 -10.64
CA GLY A 43 9.89 -8.85 -10.49
C GLY A 43 10.76 -7.75 -9.85
N VAL A 44 10.15 -6.62 -9.41
CA VAL A 44 10.81 -5.60 -8.60
C VAL A 44 10.58 -5.89 -7.11
N THR A 45 11.67 -6.00 -6.36
CA THR A 45 11.63 -6.21 -4.90
C THR A 45 11.73 -4.86 -4.19
N VAL A 46 10.76 -4.57 -3.34
CA VAL A 46 10.76 -3.36 -2.50
C VAL A 46 11.29 -3.70 -1.12
N VAL A 47 12.24 -2.91 -0.61
CA VAL A 47 12.82 -3.06 0.73
C VAL A 47 12.74 -1.72 1.47
N LEU A 48 12.59 -1.75 2.78
CA LEU A 48 12.55 -0.54 3.60
C LEU A 48 13.93 0.14 3.69
N ASP A 49 13.98 1.47 3.68
CA ASP A 49 15.19 2.28 3.83
C ASP A 49 15.65 2.43 5.29
N ILE A 50 15.63 1.32 6.05
CA ILE A 50 16.02 1.33 7.45
C ILE A 50 17.47 1.80 7.56
N LYS A 51 17.66 3.03 8.03
CA LYS A 51 18.96 3.55 8.44
C LYS A 51 19.32 2.77 9.69
N GLY A 52 20.19 1.78 9.56
CA GLY A 52 20.58 0.93 10.68
C GLY A 52 21.19 1.77 11.80
N ASP A 53 20.42 2.03 12.85
CA ASP A 53 20.96 2.04 14.19
C ASP A 53 20.79 0.61 14.75
N ASP A 54 21.91 0.02 15.14
CA ASP A 54 22.01 -1.18 15.99
C ASP A 54 21.17 -2.43 15.63
N GLY A 55 21.70 -3.22 14.70
CA GLY A 55 22.11 -4.58 15.05
C GLY A 55 21.06 -5.61 15.47
N LEU A 56 19.88 -5.69 14.84
CA LEU A 56 19.00 -6.85 14.99
C LEU A 56 18.47 -7.44 13.66
N ILE A 57 19.24 -8.40 13.15
CA ILE A 57 18.84 -9.69 12.57
C ILE A 57 17.82 -9.66 11.40
N SER A 58 18.37 -9.76 10.19
CA SER A 58 17.90 -10.71 9.17
C SER A 58 19.08 -11.20 8.33
N ALA A 59 20.07 -11.77 9.02
CA ALA A 59 21.08 -12.63 8.41
C ALA A 59 20.85 -14.07 8.92
N PRO A 60 20.84 -15.09 8.05
CA PRO A 60 20.84 -16.48 8.51
C PRO A 60 22.13 -16.74 9.31
N PRO A 61 22.11 -17.65 10.31
CA PRO A 61 23.25 -17.87 11.19
C PRO A 61 24.48 -18.32 10.38
N ALA A 62 25.48 -17.45 10.35
CA ALA A 62 26.79 -17.72 9.78
C ALA A 62 27.44 -18.89 10.52
N SER A 63 27.57 -20.02 9.82
CA SER A 63 28.56 -21.04 10.14
C SER A 63 29.33 -21.39 8.88
N ASN A 64 30.15 -20.44 8.41
CA ASN A 64 31.33 -20.79 7.63
C ASN A 64 32.41 -19.70 7.80
N PRO A 65 33.59 -19.99 8.39
CA PRO A 65 34.64 -19.00 8.64
C PRO A 65 35.61 -18.87 7.45
N PHE A 66 35.17 -19.15 6.21
CA PHE A 66 36.07 -19.15 5.06
C PHE A 66 35.37 -18.77 3.75
N SER A 67 35.49 -17.50 3.35
CA SER A 67 35.59 -17.12 1.94
C SER A 67 36.10 -15.67 1.80
N PHE A 68 37.28 -15.58 1.22
CA PHE A 68 37.89 -14.40 0.63
C PHE A 68 37.12 -13.98 -0.63
N ALA A 69 37.07 -12.66 -0.85
CA ALA A 69 37.18 -11.92 -2.12
C ALA A 69 36.14 -10.80 -2.16
N GLU A 70 36.65 -9.58 -2.07
CA GLU A 70 35.98 -8.35 -2.42
C GLU A 70 35.57 -8.44 -3.90
N GLU A 71 34.27 -8.47 -4.14
CA GLU A 71 33.69 -8.10 -5.43
C GLU A 71 32.96 -6.80 -5.16
N GLU A 72 33.61 -5.67 -5.48
CA GLU A 72 32.97 -4.37 -5.57
C GLU A 72 31.99 -4.42 -6.75
N GLU A 73 30.85 -5.07 -6.53
CA GLU A 73 29.66 -4.77 -7.32
C GLU A 73 29.35 -3.30 -7.04
N ASP A 74 29.29 -2.52 -8.13
CA ASP A 74 28.75 -1.16 -8.17
C ASP A 74 27.34 -1.19 -7.59
N GLU A 75 27.25 -1.16 -6.26
CA GLU A 75 26.03 -1.15 -5.45
C GLU A 75 25.50 0.28 -5.54
N GLY A 76 25.13 0.67 -6.76
CA GLY A 76 24.46 1.92 -7.06
C GLY A 76 23.31 2.05 -6.09
N GLU A 77 23.39 3.08 -5.25
CA GLU A 77 22.45 3.39 -4.18
C GLU A 77 21.02 3.14 -4.67
N ALA A 78 20.38 2.10 -4.13
CA ALA A 78 19.08 1.65 -4.64
C ALA A 78 18.09 2.83 -4.53
N GLY A 79 17.62 3.31 -5.68
CA GLY A 79 16.66 4.41 -5.72
C GLY A 79 15.34 4.04 -5.04
N TYR A 80 14.60 5.05 -4.62
CA TYR A 80 13.24 4.84 -4.12
C TYR A 80 12.28 4.45 -5.26
N ILE A 81 11.14 3.87 -4.90
CA ILE A 81 10.07 3.57 -5.85
C ILE A 81 9.44 4.87 -6.39
N GLU A 82 9.70 5.19 -7.65
CA GLU A 82 9.18 6.40 -8.32
C GLU A 82 8.23 6.12 -9.49
N SER A 83 8.17 4.86 -9.94
CA SER A 83 7.36 4.43 -11.09
C SER A 83 6.44 3.29 -10.70
N CYS A 84 5.16 3.41 -11.07
CA CYS A 84 4.16 2.39 -10.81
C CYS A 84 4.15 1.33 -11.91
N ALA A 85 3.70 0.12 -11.59
CA ALA A 85 3.44 -0.92 -12.59
C ALA A 85 2.43 -0.49 -13.66
N CYS A 86 1.57 0.48 -13.37
CA CYS A 86 0.64 1.06 -14.35
C CYS A 86 1.34 1.98 -15.38
N GLY A 87 2.65 2.20 -15.25
CA GLY A 87 3.47 3.04 -16.14
C GLY A 87 3.47 4.53 -15.79
N HIS A 88 2.76 4.94 -14.74
CA HIS A 88 2.65 6.33 -14.33
C HIS A 88 3.48 6.66 -13.09
N SER A 89 3.78 7.94 -12.91
CA SER A 89 4.68 8.46 -11.88
C SER A 89 3.99 8.66 -10.53
N VAL A 90 4.77 8.99 -9.51
CA VAL A 90 4.29 9.44 -8.18
C VAL A 90 3.28 10.60 -8.31
N LYS A 91 3.49 11.54 -9.24
CA LYS A 91 2.60 12.69 -9.45
C LYS A 91 1.21 12.30 -9.92
N ASP A 92 1.15 11.31 -10.81
CA ASP A 92 -0.12 10.79 -11.34
C ASP A 92 -0.92 10.05 -10.26
N HIS A 93 -0.28 9.66 -9.15
CA HIS A 93 -0.92 9.07 -7.98
C HIS A 93 -1.19 10.14 -6.90
N GLY A 94 -1.67 11.31 -7.31
CA GLY A 94 -2.21 12.30 -6.37
C GLY A 94 -1.19 12.95 -5.42
N ALA A 95 0.09 12.92 -5.78
CA ALA A 95 1.19 13.48 -5.00
C ALA A 95 1.91 14.64 -5.73
N ASP A 96 1.23 15.31 -6.67
CA ASP A 96 1.74 16.52 -7.30
C ASP A 96 1.37 17.76 -6.46
N GLU A 97 2.30 18.21 -5.60
CA GLU A 97 2.13 19.38 -4.73
C GLU A 97 1.78 20.66 -5.52
N ALA A 98 2.33 20.82 -6.73
CA ALA A 98 2.07 22.02 -7.54
C ALA A 98 0.60 22.09 -7.99
N ILE A 99 -0.07 20.94 -8.13
CA ILE A 99 -1.46 20.84 -8.56
C ILE A 99 -2.41 20.92 -7.37
N ILE A 100 -2.12 20.17 -6.29
CA ILE A 100 -3.05 20.04 -5.15
C ILE A 100 -2.83 21.10 -4.06
N GLY A 101 -1.67 21.76 -4.07
CA GLY A 101 -1.27 22.74 -3.06
C GLY A 101 -0.71 22.12 -1.78
N ARG A 102 0.10 22.91 -1.04
CA ARG A 102 0.83 22.47 0.16
C ARG A 102 -0.09 21.89 1.22
N ASP A 103 -1.20 22.54 1.51
CA ASP A 103 -2.10 22.13 2.60
C ASP A 103 -2.70 20.75 2.36
N GLU A 104 -3.14 20.48 1.13
CA GLU A 104 -3.68 19.19 0.72
C GLU A 104 -2.58 18.13 0.65
N PHE A 105 -1.41 18.48 0.14
CA PHE A 105 -0.23 17.59 0.12
C PHE A 105 0.13 17.14 1.55
N MET A 106 0.21 18.08 2.50
CA MET A 106 0.47 17.77 3.90
C MET A 106 -0.67 16.98 4.55
N ARG A 107 -1.93 17.24 4.18
CA ARG A 107 -3.08 16.48 4.69
C ARG A 107 -3.05 15.03 4.22
N ARG A 108 -2.82 14.79 2.94
CA ARG A 108 -2.63 13.45 2.36
C ARG A 108 -1.40 12.76 2.96
N GLY A 109 -0.32 13.50 3.19
CA GLY A 109 0.88 13.00 3.84
C GLY A 109 0.60 12.43 5.24
N ARG A 110 -0.16 13.15 6.07
CA ARG A 110 -0.59 12.66 7.40
C ARG A 110 -1.39 11.37 7.32
N VAL A 111 -2.34 11.29 6.38
CA VAL A 111 -3.16 10.08 6.19
C VAL A 111 -2.31 8.92 5.70
N ALA A 112 -1.42 9.15 4.73
CA ALA A 112 -0.54 8.12 4.18
C ALA A 112 0.41 7.53 5.25
N ILE A 113 0.99 8.38 6.10
CA ILE A 113 1.79 7.93 7.25
C ILE A 113 0.96 7.07 8.19
N ARG A 114 -0.26 7.50 8.51
CA ARG A 114 -1.14 6.71 9.38
C ARG A 114 -1.47 5.34 8.80
N ILE A 115 -1.65 5.24 7.48
CA ILE A 115 -1.85 3.96 6.80
C ILE A 115 -0.58 3.10 6.89
N ASP A 116 0.59 3.70 6.64
CA ASP A 116 1.87 3.00 6.74
C ASP A 116 2.15 2.47 8.16
N GLU A 117 1.84 3.24 9.21
CA GLU A 117 1.93 2.78 10.60
C GLU A 117 1.12 1.49 10.83
N LEU A 118 -0.15 1.47 10.39
CA LEU A 118 -1.01 0.29 10.53
C LEU A 118 -0.45 -0.92 9.77
N LEU A 119 0.11 -0.70 8.57
CA LEU A 119 0.75 -1.76 7.79
C LEU A 119 2.04 -2.25 8.44
N GLN A 120 2.80 -1.35 9.07
CA GLN A 120 4.02 -1.68 9.79
C GLN A 120 3.72 -2.50 11.05
N ASP A 121 2.67 -2.13 11.80
CA ASP A 121 2.23 -2.86 13.01
C ASP A 121 1.90 -4.34 12.71
N VAL A 122 1.40 -4.62 11.51
CA VAL A 122 1.10 -6.00 11.06
C VAL A 122 2.20 -6.61 10.18
N SER A 123 3.37 -5.96 10.07
CA SER A 123 4.53 -6.39 9.27
C SER A 123 4.25 -6.55 7.76
N ARG A 124 3.32 -5.77 7.21
CA ARG A 124 2.90 -5.79 5.79
C ARG A 124 3.24 -4.50 5.04
N LEU A 125 4.15 -3.68 5.57
CA LEU A 125 4.48 -2.39 4.99
C LEU A 125 5.04 -2.50 3.56
N VAL A 126 5.69 -3.59 3.15
CA VAL A 126 6.15 -3.78 1.77
C VAL A 126 5.25 -4.71 0.94
N GLU A 127 4.11 -5.14 1.49
CA GLU A 127 3.10 -5.92 0.79
C GLU A 127 2.08 -4.98 0.12
N PHE A 128 2.34 -4.56 -1.10
CA PHE A 128 1.52 -3.56 -1.80
C PHE A 128 0.10 -4.05 -2.16
N ASP A 129 -0.09 -5.37 -2.25
CA ASP A 129 -1.38 -5.99 -2.55
C ASP A 129 -2.27 -6.20 -1.31
N TYR A 130 -1.71 -6.02 -0.10
CA TYR A 130 -2.48 -6.17 1.13
C TYR A 130 -3.42 -4.99 1.35
N VAL A 131 -4.69 -5.30 1.64
CA VAL A 131 -5.74 -4.32 1.93
C VAL A 131 -6.72 -4.90 2.95
N ASP A 132 -7.11 -4.10 3.94
CA ASP A 132 -8.21 -4.40 4.86
C ASP A 132 -9.18 -3.21 4.99
N GLY A 133 -10.18 -3.34 5.87
CA GLY A 133 -11.23 -2.34 6.05
C GLY A 133 -10.74 -1.00 6.58
N ASP A 134 -9.72 -0.99 7.45
CA ASP A 134 -9.17 0.24 8.02
C ASP A 134 -8.34 0.98 6.97
N ILE A 135 -7.52 0.24 6.21
CA ILE A 135 -6.75 0.78 5.08
C ILE A 135 -7.69 1.40 4.04
N LEU A 136 -8.78 0.72 3.66
CA LEU A 136 -9.77 1.25 2.72
C LEU A 136 -10.46 2.51 3.23
N SER A 137 -10.81 2.54 4.52
CA SER A 137 -11.48 3.70 5.13
C SER A 137 -10.56 4.92 5.17
N LEU A 138 -9.27 4.73 5.46
CA LEU A 138 -8.28 5.81 5.41
C LEU A 138 -7.99 6.28 3.97
N ARG A 139 -7.93 5.36 3.00
CA ARG A 139 -7.75 5.71 1.58
C ARG A 139 -8.88 6.61 1.05
N GLN A 140 -10.10 6.48 1.56
CA GLN A 140 -11.20 7.40 1.20
C GLN A 140 -10.90 8.85 1.59
N GLN A 141 -10.09 9.06 2.64
CA GLN A 141 -9.65 10.39 3.04
C GLN A 141 -8.57 10.97 2.12
N MET A 142 -7.99 10.19 1.21
CA MET A 142 -7.04 10.69 0.20
C MET A 142 -7.75 11.41 -0.96
N ALA A 143 -9.04 11.16 -1.15
CA ALA A 143 -9.85 11.87 -2.15
C ALA A 143 -10.22 13.28 -1.65
N LEU A 144 -10.43 14.21 -2.59
CA LEU A 144 -10.94 15.54 -2.27
C LEU A 144 -12.39 15.44 -1.78
N PRO A 145 -12.80 16.23 -0.77
CA PRO A 145 -14.19 16.33 -0.37
C PRO A 145 -15.06 16.74 -1.57
N GLY A 146 -16.00 15.89 -1.97
CA GLY A 146 -16.93 16.14 -3.09
C GLY A 146 -16.62 15.41 -4.40
N THR A 147 -15.51 14.68 -4.51
CA THR A 147 -15.19 13.84 -5.69
C THR A 147 -15.50 12.36 -5.46
N THR A 148 -16.53 12.04 -4.67
CA THR A 148 -16.94 10.66 -4.43
C THR A 148 -17.56 10.09 -5.72
N LYS A 149 -16.78 9.32 -6.49
CA LYS A 149 -17.38 8.31 -7.37
C LYS A 149 -18.23 7.41 -6.46
N PRO A 150 -19.51 7.16 -6.77
CA PRO A 150 -20.36 6.36 -5.91
C PRO A 150 -19.73 4.98 -5.76
N ALA A 151 -19.41 4.62 -4.52
CA ALA A 151 -18.87 3.31 -4.21
C ALA A 151 -19.92 2.27 -4.59
N SER A 152 -19.68 1.51 -5.66
CA SER A 152 -20.41 0.27 -5.91
C SER A 152 -19.96 -0.76 -4.89
N PHE A 153 -20.47 -0.64 -3.67
CA PHE A 153 -20.44 -1.72 -2.69
C PHE A 153 -21.37 -2.83 -3.17
N ALA A 154 -20.87 -3.69 -4.06
CA ALA A 154 -21.43 -5.01 -4.25
C ALA A 154 -21.03 -5.87 -3.04
N SER A 155 -21.67 -5.60 -1.90
CA SER A 155 -21.66 -6.50 -0.75
C SER A 155 -22.34 -7.81 -1.16
N ARG A 156 -21.54 -8.79 -1.59
CA ARG A 156 -22.00 -10.18 -1.64
C ARG A 156 -21.89 -10.75 -0.24
N SER A 157 -22.90 -10.45 0.58
CA SER A 157 -23.16 -11.24 1.79
C SER A 157 -23.71 -12.61 1.37
N PRO A 158 -23.13 -13.74 1.81
CA PRO A 158 -23.72 -15.06 1.62
C PRO A 158 -24.98 -15.17 2.49
N ARG A 159 -26.14 -15.16 1.85
CA ARG A 159 -27.44 -15.37 2.49
C ARG A 159 -27.49 -16.82 3.03
N ALA A 160 -27.61 -16.97 4.35
CA ALA A 160 -27.91 -18.26 4.98
C ALA A 160 -29.25 -18.81 4.46
N PRO A 161 -29.40 -20.14 4.28
CA PRO A 161 -30.64 -20.72 3.79
C PRO A 161 -31.71 -20.73 4.89
N ILE A 162 -32.84 -20.08 4.61
CA ILE A 162 -34.08 -20.22 5.37
C ILE A 162 -34.74 -21.53 4.93
N TYR A 163 -34.74 -22.54 5.81
CA TYR A 163 -35.59 -23.72 5.62
C TYR A 163 -37.05 -23.32 5.94
N LEU A 164 -37.89 -23.27 4.90
CA LEU A 164 -39.33 -23.11 5.01
C LEU A 164 -39.98 -24.49 5.08
N SER A 165 -40.59 -24.80 6.22
CA SER A 165 -41.48 -25.93 6.43
C SER A 165 -42.70 -25.81 5.51
N ARG A 166 -42.89 -26.79 4.61
CA ARG A 166 -44.15 -26.96 3.87
C ARG A 166 -45.01 -28.03 4.54
N HIS A 167 -46.12 -27.57 5.11
CA HIS A 167 -47.32 -28.38 5.33
C HIS A 167 -47.82 -28.95 4.00
N LEU A 168 -48.12 -30.24 3.99
CA LEU A 168 -48.92 -30.91 2.95
C LEU A 168 -50.10 -31.60 3.63
N SER A 169 -51.28 -30.99 3.51
CA SER A 169 -52.56 -31.67 3.64
C SER A 169 -52.86 -32.37 2.32
N ILE A 170 -53.10 -33.69 2.34
CA ILE A 170 -53.79 -34.40 1.26
C ILE A 170 -54.84 -35.33 1.86
N GLN A 171 -55.93 -35.42 1.12
CA GLN A 171 -57.27 -35.94 1.40
C GLN A 171 -57.36 -37.45 1.67
N SER A 172 -58.53 -37.82 2.19
CA SER A 172 -59.10 -39.15 2.46
C SER A 172 -59.06 -40.13 1.27
N PRO A 173 -59.27 -41.43 1.53
CA PRO A 173 -60.52 -42.03 1.02
C PRO A 173 -61.15 -43.17 1.88
N THR A 174 -62.44 -43.37 1.57
CA THR A 174 -63.39 -44.50 1.80
C THR A 174 -63.78 -44.88 3.21
#